data_AF-A0A1J3D8N0-F1
#
_entry.id   AF-A0A1J3D8N0-F1
#
_cell.length_a   1.000
_cell.length_b   1.000
_cell.length_c   1.000
_cell.angle_alpha   90.00
_cell.angle_beta   90.00
_cell.angle_gamma   90.00
#
_symmetry.space_group_name_H-M   'P 1'
#
loop_
_entity.id
_entity.type
_entity.pdbx_description
1 polymer ?
#
loop_
_entity_poly.entity_id
_entity_poly.type
_entity_poly.pdbx_seq_one_letter_code
_entity_poly.pdbx_strand_id
1 'polypeptide(L)'
;ESEVLREQGHIMVDFIADYYKNLEDSPQDFPVLSQVQPGYLRDMLPDSAPDHPESLKELLDDVSKKIIPGITHWQSPNYFA
;
A
#
# COMPACT_ATOMS: atom_id res chain seq x y z
N GLU A 1 -22.05 11.51 2.11
CA GLU A 1 -21.96 10.70 0.88
C GLU A 1 -21.11 11.33 -0.22
N SER A 2 -21.60 12.25 -1.07
CA SER A 2 -20.83 12.73 -2.24
C SER A 2 -19.54 13.48 -1.88
N GLU A 3 -19.59 14.35 -0.85
CA GLU A 3 -18.40 15.11 -0.44
C GLU A 3 -17.37 14.25 0.28
N VAL A 4 -17.81 13.27 1.08
CA VAL A 4 -16.91 12.27 1.67
C VAL A 4 -16.24 11.45 0.57
N LEU A 5 -17.01 10.98 -0.42
CA LEU A 5 -16.45 10.29 -1.59
C LEU A 5 -15.42 11.15 -2.33
N ARG A 6 -15.73 12.44 -2.54
CA ARG A 6 -14.81 13.37 -3.19
C ARG A 6 -13.50 13.50 -2.42
N GLU A 7 -13.58 13.76 -1.11
CA GLU A 7 -12.42 13.91 -0.24
C GLU A 7 -11.56 12.64 -0.21
N GLN A 8 -12.17 11.50 0.08
CA GLN A 8 -11.47 10.21 0.17
C GLN A 8 -10.93 9.76 -1.20
N GLY A 9 -11.64 10.09 -2.28
CA GLY A 9 -11.19 9.85 -3.65
C GLY A 9 -9.92 10.64 -3.99
N HIS A 10 -9.82 11.91 -3.58
CA HIS A 10 -8.61 12.70 -3.76
C HIS A 10 -7.41 12.10 -3.01
N ILE A 11 -7.62 11.70 -1.74
CA ILE A 11 -6.57 11.03 -0.94
C ILE A 11 -6.06 9.76 -1.65
N MET A 12 -6.97 8.95 -2.20
CA MET A 12 -6.59 7.73 -2.91
C MET A 12 -5.81 8.04 -4.20
N VAL A 13 -6.21 9.06 -4.96
CA VAL A 13 -5.50 9.46 -6.18
C VAL A 13 -4.08 9.93 -5.85
N ASP A 14 -3.92 10.75 -4.81
CA ASP A 14 -2.60 11.22 -4.36
C ASP A 14 -1.72 10.04 -3.92
N PHE A 15 -2.29 9.11 -3.14
CA PHE A 15 -1.59 7.90 -2.71
C PHE A 15 -1.09 7.04 -3.89
N ILE A 16 -1.93 6.84 -4.91
CA ILE A 16 -1.55 6.06 -6.10
C ILE A 16 -0.47 6.80 -6.90
N ALA A 17 -0.61 8.12 -7.08
CA ALA A 17 0.38 8.93 -7.79
C ALA A 17 1.75 8.88 -7.12
N ASP A 18 1.78 9.01 -5.79
CA ASP A 18 3.00 8.91 -4.99
C ASP A 18 3.62 7.51 -5.07
N TYR A 19 2.81 6.44 -5.08
CA TYR A 19 3.31 5.08 -5.31
C TYR A 19 4.05 4.96 -6.65
N TYR A 20 3.44 5.39 -7.76
CA TYR A 20 4.09 5.35 -9.07
C TYR A 20 5.37 6.17 -9.11
N LYS A 21 5.35 7.38 -8.52
CA LYS A 21 6.52 8.22 -8.42
C LYS A 21 7.65 7.52 -7.65
N ASN A 22 7.34 6.89 -6.53
CA ASN A 22 8.35 6.20 -5.72
C ASN A 22 8.93 4.96 -6.41
N LEU A 23 8.17 4.25 -7.25
CA LEU A 23 8.70 3.16 -8.08
C LEU A 23 9.80 3.63 -9.04
N GLU A 24 9.70 4.87 -9.53
CA GLU A 24 10.67 5.49 -10.44
C GLU A 24 11.82 6.15 -9.67
N ASP A 25 11.50 6.97 -8.67
CA ASP A 25 12.46 7.81 -7.95
C ASP A 25 13.27 7.02 -6.91
N SER A 26 12.70 5.95 -6.32
CA SER A 26 13.27 5.21 -5.19
C SER A 26 13.22 3.69 -5.38
N PRO A 27 13.82 3.13 -6.45
CA PRO A 27 13.73 1.70 -6.77
C PRO A 27 14.39 0.79 -5.71
N GLN A 28 15.24 1.34 -4.85
CA GLN A 28 15.89 0.60 -3.76
C GLN A 28 14.89 0.31 -2.63
N ASP A 29 13.98 1.24 -2.38
CA ASP A 29 12.94 1.13 -1.35
C ASP A 29 11.73 0.34 -1.86
N PHE A 30 11.60 0.21 -3.19
CA PHE A 30 10.54 -0.53 -3.89
C PHE A 30 11.13 -1.59 -4.84
N PRO A 31 11.80 -2.63 -4.31
CA PRO A 31 12.39 -3.67 -5.15
C PRO A 31 11.28 -4.43 -5.91
N VAL A 32 11.46 -4.64 -7.22
CA VAL A 32 10.47 -5.26 -8.10
C VAL A 32 9.85 -6.53 -7.50
N LEU A 33 10.69 -7.41 -6.96
CA LEU A 33 10.26 -8.61 -6.24
C LEU A 33 10.37 -8.37 -4.73
N SER A 34 9.29 -8.65 -4.01
CA SER A 34 9.27 -8.57 -2.55
C SER A 34 10.34 -9.47 -1.89
N GLN A 35 10.87 -9.02 -0.76
CA GLN A 35 11.90 -9.73 0.03
C GLN A 35 11.36 -10.34 1.34
N VAL A 36 10.03 -10.35 1.52
CA VAL A 36 9.39 -10.88 2.73
C VAL A 36 9.43 -12.41 2.80
N GLN A 37 9.27 -12.94 4.01
CA GLN A 37 9.17 -14.39 4.24
C GLN A 37 7.70 -14.86 4.19
N PRO A 38 7.44 -16.13 3.85
CA PRO A 38 6.10 -16.70 3.96
C PRO A 38 5.51 -16.51 5.36
N GLY A 39 4.27 -16.02 5.42
CA GLY A 39 3.57 -15.77 6.67
C GLY A 39 3.79 -14.39 7.31
N TYR A 40 4.70 -13.55 6.79
CA TYR A 40 5.06 -12.26 7.40
C TYR A 40 3.85 -11.37 7.76
N LEU A 41 2.84 -11.34 6.88
CA LEU A 41 1.69 -10.46 7.06
C LEU A 41 0.77 -10.92 8.21
N ARG A 42 0.72 -12.23 8.48
CA ARG A 42 -0.10 -12.77 9.57
C ARG A 42 0.33 -12.19 10.91
N ASP A 43 1.64 -12.05 11.13
CA ASP A 43 2.18 -11.54 12.39
C ASP A 43 2.00 -10.01 12.54
N MET A 44 1.60 -9.32 11.46
CA MET A 44 1.40 -7.86 11.43
C MET A 44 -0.07 -7.44 11.50
N LEU A 45 -1.00 -8.39 11.37
CA LEU A 45 -2.44 -8.14 11.35
C LEU A 45 -3.09 -8.63 12.64
N PRO A 46 -4.21 -8.00 13.07
CA PRO A 46 -4.99 -8.51 14.20
C PRO A 46 -5.62 -9.86 13.85
N ASP A 47 -5.84 -10.70 14.88
CA ASP A 47 -6.45 -12.03 14.74
C ASP A 47 -7.93 -11.99 14.33
N SER A 48 -8.60 -10.85 14.52
CA SER A 48 -10.01 -10.63 14.17
C SER A 48 -10.22 -9.24 13.58
N ALA A 49 -11.32 -9.09 12.82
CA ALA A 49 -11.74 -7.79 12.31
C ALA A 49 -12.07 -6.81 13.46
N PRO A 50 -11.88 -5.49 13.26
CA PRO A 50 -12.20 -4.50 14.29
C PRO A 50 -13.73 -4.35 14.47
N ASP A 51 -14.16 -4.12 15.70
CA ASP A 51 -15.58 -3.87 16.04
C ASP A 51 -16.05 -2.45 15.65
N HIS A 52 -15.10 -1.56 15.40
CA HIS A 52 -15.33 -0.15 15.11
C HIS A 52 -14.64 0.27 13.81
N PRO A 53 -15.20 1.24 13.08
CA PRO A 53 -14.58 1.72 11.85
C PRO A 53 -13.26 2.44 12.15
N GLU A 54 -12.30 2.24 11.26
CA GLU A 54 -11.04 2.98 11.20
C GLU A 54 -11.10 4.00 10.05
N SER A 55 -10.29 5.06 10.14
CA SER A 55 -10.22 6.06 9.08
C SER A 55 -9.47 5.53 7.85
N LEU A 56 -9.77 6.06 6.66
CA LEU A 56 -9.02 5.69 5.45
C LEU A 56 -7.52 5.97 5.61
N LYS A 57 -7.16 7.03 6.34
CA LYS A 57 -5.76 7.39 6.56
C LYS A 57 -5.01 6.32 7.35
N GLU A 58 -5.61 5.78 8.41
CA GLU A 58 -5.03 4.67 9.18
C GLU A 58 -4.90 3.42 8.30
N LEU A 59 -5.93 3.12 7.50
CA LEU A 59 -5.87 2.01 6.55
C LEU A 59 -4.74 2.18 5.52
N LEU A 60 -4.57 3.37 4.93
CA LEU A 60 -3.52 3.62 3.93
C LEU A 60 -2.11 3.62 4.54
N ASP A 61 -1.96 4.03 5.79
CA ASP A 61 -0.71 3.87 6.55
C ASP A 61 -0.36 2.39 6.73
N ASP A 62 -1.34 1.56 7.07
CA ASP A 62 -1.19 0.11 7.14
C ASP A 62 -0.87 -0.52 5.77
N VAL A 63 -1.51 -0.06 4.69
CA VAL A 63 -1.17 -0.50 3.32
C VAL A 63 0.29 -0.17 3.01
N SER A 64 0.74 1.04 3.35
CA SER A 64 2.11 1.50 3.10
C SER A 64 3.14 0.67 3.86
N LYS A 65 2.85 0.32 5.12
CA LYS A 65 3.80 -0.36 6.01
C LYS A 65 3.77 -1.87 5.93
N LYS A 66 2.59 -2.46 5.68
CA LYS A 66 2.35 -3.91 5.79
C LYS A 66 2.14 -4.57 4.43
N ILE A 67 1.51 -3.87 3.48
CA ILE A 67 1.15 -4.45 2.18
C ILE A 67 2.21 -4.15 1.11
N ILE A 68 2.59 -2.88 0.92
CA ILE A 68 3.55 -2.46 -0.10
C ILE A 68 4.88 -3.24 -0.05
N PRO A 69 5.50 -3.51 1.11
CA PRO A 69 6.73 -4.30 1.15
C PRO A 69 6.56 -5.76 0.68
N GLY A 70 5.34 -6.28 0.69
CA GLY A 70 5.01 -7.68 0.39
C GLY A 70 4.53 -7.94 -1.03
N ILE A 71 4.30 -6.91 -1.84
CA ILE A 71 3.86 -7.09 -3.22
C ILE A 71 5.04 -7.17 -4.19
N THR A 72 4.83 -7.87 -5.30
CA THR A 72 5.67 -7.67 -6.49
C THR A 72 5.20 -6.40 -7.18
N HIS A 73 6.10 -5.45 -7.46
CA HIS A 73 5.79 -4.20 -8.13
C HIS A 73 5.77 -4.37 -9.65
N TRP A 74 4.69 -4.95 -10.18
CA TRP A 74 4.49 -5.19 -11.62
C TRP A 74 4.52 -3.92 -12.46
N GLN A 75 4.19 -2.79 -11.86
CA GLN A 75 4.15 -1.47 -12.48
C GLN A 75 5.54 -0.80 -12.53
N SER A 76 6.55 -1.40 -11.92
CA SER A 76 7.91 -0.87 -11.97
C SER A 76 8.42 -0.87 -13.42
N PRO A 77 9.13 0.17 -13.87
CA PRO A 77 9.77 0.18 -15.19
C PRO A 77 10.85 -0.91 -15.34
N ASN A 78 11.24 -1.56 -14.24
CA ASN A 78 12.24 -2.63 -14.19
C ASN A 78 11.63 -4.05 -14.09
N TYR A 79 10.29 -4.19 -14.19
CA TYR A 79 9.63 -5.49 -14.23
C TYR A 79 9.61 -6.05 -15.67
N PHE A 80 10.16 -7.25 -15.88
CA PHE A 80 10.26 -7.90 -17.21
C PHE A 80 9.96 -9.41 -17.22
N ALA A 81 9.43 -9.95 -16.11
CA ALA A 81 9.23 -11.39 -15.92
C ALA A 81 7.89 -11.90 -16.46
#